data_AF-A0A943NIR8-F1
#
_entry.id   AF-A0A943NIR8-F1
#
_cell.length_a   1.000
_cell.length_b   1.000
_cell.length_c   1.000
_cell.angle_alpha   90.00
_cell.angle_beta   90.00
_cell.angle_gamma   90.00
#
_symmetry.space_group_name_H-M   'P 1'
#
loop_
_entity.id
_entity.type
_entity.pdbx_description
1 polymer ?
#
loop_
_entity_poly.entity_id
_entity_poly.type
_entity_poly.pdbx_seq_one_letter_code
_entity_poly.pdbx_strand_id
1 'polypeptide(L)'
;ALVGALSAGVFMSGNGDGNLIVNLGYLAFGLMWLASCLTKEPLCAAYVKYSYGGDSAYNNPLFMKTNYILAACWGAMYVLTAIWSWFAVQNGVGDILVIVNNLVPIGMGLFTAWFQKWYPAKMASGK
;
A
#
# COMPACT_ATOMS: atom_id res chain seq x y z
N ALA A 1 10.58 3.24 -1.89
CA ALA A 1 11.77 3.77 -2.58
C ALA A 1 11.66 3.62 -4.11
N LEU A 2 11.47 2.41 -4.65
CA LEU A 2 11.41 2.18 -6.11
C LEU A 2 10.26 2.93 -6.81
N VAL A 3 9.05 2.89 -6.23
CA VAL A 3 7.86 3.56 -6.80
C VAL A 3 8.00 5.09 -6.80
N GLY A 4 8.59 5.66 -5.74
CA GLY A 4 8.87 7.10 -5.66
C GLY A 4 9.95 7.56 -6.65
N ALA A 5 10.99 6.74 -6.86
CA ALA A 5 12.04 7.00 -7.84
C ALA A 5 11.53 6.90 -9.29
N LEU A 6 10.68 5.90 -9.58
CA LEU A 6 10.01 5.76 -10.88
C LEU A 6 9.05 6.92 -11.15
N SER A 7 8.34 7.41 -10.13
CA SER A 7 7.45 8.57 -10.25
C SER A 7 8.22 9.85 -10.56
N ALA A 8 9.37 10.07 -9.90
CA ALA A 8 10.23 11.24 -10.15
C ALA A 8 10.87 11.20 -11.55
N GLY A 9 11.36 10.03 -12.00
CA GLY A 9 11.98 9.89 -13.32
C GLY A 9 11.01 10.15 -14.49
N VAL A 10 9.73 9.83 -14.29
CA VAL A 10 8.70 10.03 -15.31
C VAL A 10 8.19 11.48 -15.34
N PHE A 11 8.14 12.16 -14.20
CA PHE A 11 7.83 13.58 -14.11
C PHE A 11 8.88 14.46 -14.83
N MET A 12 10.17 14.08 -14.77
CA MET A 12 11.24 14.78 -15.49
C MET A 12 11.24 14.53 -17.01
N SER A 13 10.47 13.58 -17.53
CA SER A 13 10.43 13.22 -18.96
C SER A 13 9.57 14.16 -19.82
N GLY A 14 8.80 15.08 -19.20
CA GLY A 14 8.10 16.16 -19.90
C GLY A 14 6.97 15.74 -20.86
N ASN A 15 6.73 14.44 -21.06
CA ASN A 15 5.66 13.92 -21.91
C ASN A 15 4.44 13.55 -21.05
N GLY A 16 3.26 14.06 -21.41
CA GLY A 16 1.99 13.76 -20.73
C GLY A 16 1.68 12.25 -20.62
N ASP A 17 2.29 11.42 -21.48
CA ASP A 17 2.20 9.96 -21.48
C ASP A 17 2.87 9.29 -20.27
N GLY A 18 3.87 9.95 -19.67
CA GLY A 18 4.55 9.46 -18.47
C GLY A 18 3.60 9.33 -17.28
N ASN A 19 2.73 10.31 -17.09
CA ASN A 19 1.75 10.30 -16.00
C ASN A 19 0.80 9.10 -16.06
N LEU A 20 0.48 8.63 -17.27
CA LEU A 20 -0.43 7.50 -17.46
C LEU A 20 0.22 6.18 -17.02
N ILE A 21 1.49 5.96 -17.37
CA ILE A 21 2.25 4.76 -16.95
C ILE A 21 2.40 4.71 -15.43
N VAL A 22 2.70 5.85 -14.80
CA VAL A 22 2.83 5.94 -13.34
C VAL A 22 1.49 5.68 -12.64
N ASN A 23 0.40 6.28 -13.12
CA ASN A 23 -0.95 6.05 -12.59
C ASN A 23 -1.41 4.59 -12.77
N LEU A 24 -1.16 3.99 -13.93
CA LEU A 24 -1.43 2.57 -14.17
C LEU A 24 -0.59 1.67 -13.28
N GLY A 25 0.66 2.06 -13.00
CA GLY A 25 1.53 1.38 -12.04
C GLY A 25 0.93 1.38 -10.63
N TYR A 26 0.48 2.54 -10.13
CA TYR A 26 -0.19 2.64 -8.84
C TYR A 26 -1.48 1.83 -8.79
N LEU A 27 -2.29 1.88 -9.85
CA LEU A 27 -3.53 1.12 -9.95
C LEU A 27 -3.26 -0.40 -9.92
N ALA A 28 -2.33 -0.87 -10.75
CA ALA A 28 -1.95 -2.28 -10.82
C ALA A 28 -1.41 -2.78 -9.47
N PHE A 29 -0.59 -1.97 -8.80
CA PHE A 29 -0.03 -2.30 -7.48
C PHE A 29 -1.11 -2.34 -6.39
N GLY A 30 -2.04 -1.38 -6.41
CA GLY A 30 -3.19 -1.36 -5.50
C GLY A 30 -4.13 -2.54 -5.70
N LEU A 31 -4.48 -2.83 -6.96
CA LEU A 31 -5.30 -3.99 -7.31
C LEU A 31 -4.62 -5.30 -6.95
N MET A 32 -3.29 -5.43 -7.12
CA MET A 32 -2.54 -6.61 -6.68
C MET A 32 -2.65 -6.80 -5.16
N TRP A 33 -2.51 -5.72 -4.37
CA TRP A 33 -2.68 -5.78 -2.93
C TRP A 33 -4.10 -6.15 -2.51
N LEU A 34 -5.13 -5.61 -3.17
CA LEU A 34 -6.52 -5.99 -2.92
C LEU A 34 -6.83 -7.42 -3.36
N ALA A 35 -6.32 -7.86 -4.51
CA ALA A 35 -6.48 -9.23 -5.00
C ALA A 35 -5.80 -10.23 -4.06
N SER A 36 -4.69 -9.84 -3.42
CA SER A 36 -4.07 -10.66 -2.37
C SER A 36 -4.96 -10.83 -1.14
N CYS A 37 -5.93 -9.95 -0.91
CA CYS A 37 -6.91 -10.15 0.16
C CYS A 37 -7.94 -11.25 -0.20
N LEU A 38 -8.03 -11.66 -1.46
CA LEU A 38 -8.88 -12.76 -1.91
C LEU A 38 -8.15 -14.10 -1.92
N THR A 39 -6.81 -14.10 -1.86
CA THR A 39 -6.00 -15.31 -1.74
C THR A 39 -5.92 -15.77 -0.30
N LYS A 40 -5.62 -17.05 -0.05
CA LYS A 40 -5.43 -17.61 1.31
C LYS A 40 -4.29 -16.95 2.10
N GLU A 41 -3.36 -16.33 1.37
CA GLU A 41 -2.19 -15.66 1.92
C GLU A 41 -2.14 -14.24 1.36
N PRO A 42 -2.46 -13.20 2.17
CA PRO A 42 -2.35 -11.82 1.72
C PRO A 42 -0.88 -11.44 1.56
N LEU A 43 -0.59 -10.52 0.64
CA LEU A 43 0.78 -10.11 0.32
C LEU A 43 1.55 -9.68 1.58
N CYS A 44 0.86 -9.03 2.53
CA CYS A 44 1.42 -8.70 3.83
C CYS A 44 1.92 -9.93 4.58
N ALA A 45 1.07 -10.92 4.79
CA ALA A 45 1.44 -12.12 5.53
C ALA A 45 2.61 -12.85 4.87
N ALA A 46 2.65 -12.92 3.54
CA ALA A 46 3.71 -13.59 2.80
C ALA A 46 5.11 -12.99 3.04
N TYR A 47 5.22 -11.67 3.24
CA TYR A 47 6.52 -11.02 3.47
C TYR A 47 6.92 -10.98 4.96
N VAL A 48 5.99 -10.74 5.90
CA VAL A 48 6.34 -10.62 7.33
C VAL A 48 6.40 -11.95 8.07
N LYS A 49 5.92 -13.06 7.49
CA LYS A 49 5.87 -14.37 8.18
C LYS A 49 7.20 -14.81 8.79
N TYR A 50 8.33 -14.49 8.15
CA TYR A 50 9.66 -14.88 8.64
C TYR A 50 10.03 -14.24 9.98
N SER A 51 9.45 -13.09 10.32
CA SER A 51 9.59 -12.47 11.65
C SER A 51 8.69 -13.10 12.72
N TYR A 52 7.78 -14.00 12.33
CA TYR A 52 6.76 -14.62 13.19
C TYR A 52 6.78 -16.17 13.14
N GLY A 53 7.94 -16.76 12.82
CA GLY A 53 8.12 -18.23 12.78
C GLY A 53 7.94 -18.87 11.40
N GLY A 54 7.89 -18.09 10.32
CA GLY A 54 7.75 -18.60 8.97
C GLY A 54 6.34 -19.11 8.71
N ASP A 55 6.19 -20.28 8.09
CA ASP A 55 4.88 -20.82 7.70
C ASP A 55 3.97 -21.14 8.91
N SER A 56 4.54 -21.33 10.10
CA SER A 56 3.74 -21.49 11.32
C SER A 56 2.94 -20.23 11.68
N ALA A 57 3.33 -19.05 11.18
CA ALA A 57 2.63 -17.79 11.42
C ALA A 57 1.20 -17.82 10.86
N TYR A 58 0.97 -18.59 9.78
CA TYR A 58 -0.36 -18.74 9.17
C TYR A 58 -1.36 -19.45 10.08
N ASN A 59 -0.88 -20.26 11.03
CA ASN A 59 -1.75 -20.93 12.01
C ASN A 59 -2.28 -19.98 13.08
N ASN A 60 -1.80 -18.73 13.14
CA ASN A 60 -2.31 -17.73 14.07
C ASN A 60 -3.41 -16.87 13.39
N PRO A 61 -4.69 -17.01 13.79
CA PRO A 61 -5.78 -16.27 13.15
C PRO A 61 -5.67 -14.75 13.36
N LEU A 62 -5.04 -14.30 14.46
CA LEU A 62 -4.83 -12.88 14.72
C LEU A 62 -3.77 -12.31 13.79
N PHE A 63 -2.68 -13.04 13.55
CA PHE A 63 -1.66 -12.66 12.57
C PHE A 63 -2.27 -12.52 11.17
N MET A 64 -3.07 -13.50 10.74
CA MET A 64 -3.73 -13.47 9.43
C MET A 64 -4.71 -12.31 9.32
N LYS A 65 -5.61 -12.12 10.29
CA LYS A 65 -6.58 -11.01 10.25
C LYS A 65 -5.89 -9.64 10.23
N THR A 66 -4.85 -9.46 11.02
CA THR A 66 -4.07 -8.20 11.03
C THR A 66 -3.48 -7.91 9.66
N ASN A 67 -2.84 -8.91 9.04
CA ASN A 67 -2.20 -8.75 7.75
C ASN A 67 -3.19 -8.61 6.59
N TYR A 68 -4.38 -9.22 6.66
CA TYR A 68 -5.45 -8.96 5.71
C TYR A 68 -5.95 -7.52 5.77
N ILE A 69 -6.20 -6.99 6.98
CA ILE A 69 -6.64 -5.60 7.14
C ILE A 69 -5.58 -4.64 6.61
N LEU A 70 -4.31 -4.86 6.96
CA LEU A 70 -3.20 -4.07 6.44
C LEU A 70 -3.11 -4.17 4.92
N ALA A 71 -3.25 -5.38 4.36
CA ALA A 71 -3.25 -5.57 2.91
C ALA A 71 -4.39 -4.81 2.22
N ALA A 72 -5.59 -4.84 2.79
CA ALA A 72 -6.72 -4.09 2.27
C ALA A 72 -6.48 -2.56 2.34
N CYS A 73 -5.97 -2.06 3.47
CA CYS A 73 -5.72 -0.63 3.65
C CYS A 73 -4.67 -0.08 2.68
N TRP A 74 -3.57 -0.80 2.49
CA TRP A 74 -2.52 -0.41 1.54
C TRP A 74 -3.00 -0.52 0.09
N GLY A 75 -3.76 -1.58 -0.25
CA GLY A 75 -4.38 -1.71 -1.57
C GLY A 75 -5.33 -0.56 -1.88
N ALA A 76 -6.22 -0.25 -0.94
CA ALA A 76 -7.14 0.89 -1.04
C ALA A 76 -6.39 2.22 -1.16
N MET A 77 -5.33 2.42 -0.37
CA MET A 77 -4.48 3.61 -0.46
C MET A 77 -3.89 3.76 -1.87
N TYR A 78 -3.29 2.72 -2.45
CA TYR A 78 -2.72 2.79 -3.79
C TYR A 78 -3.77 3.06 -4.89
N VAL A 79 -4.97 2.48 -4.77
CA VAL A 79 -6.09 2.76 -5.68
C VAL A 79 -6.54 4.22 -5.58
N LEU A 80 -6.71 4.74 -4.35
CA LEU A 80 -7.06 6.15 -4.13
C LEU A 80 -5.98 7.09 -4.65
N THR A 81 -4.70 6.74 -4.45
CA THR A 81 -3.56 7.47 -5.00
C THR A 81 -3.62 7.55 -6.51
N ALA A 82 -3.95 6.45 -7.20
CA ALA A 82 -4.11 6.44 -8.65
C ALA A 82 -5.26 7.35 -9.11
N ILE A 83 -6.40 7.31 -8.41
CA ILE A 83 -7.59 8.11 -8.74
C ILE A 83 -7.28 9.61 -8.58
N TRP A 84 -6.79 10.05 -7.43
CA TRP A 84 -6.50 11.49 -7.24
C TRP A 84 -5.36 11.97 -8.12
N SER A 85 -4.38 11.10 -8.44
CA SER A 85 -3.23 11.50 -9.25
C SER A 85 -3.66 11.76 -10.68
N TRP A 86 -4.60 10.95 -11.18
CA TRP A 86 -5.24 11.21 -12.47
C TRP A 86 -5.98 12.55 -12.48
N PHE A 87 -6.81 12.84 -11.48
CA PHE A 87 -7.52 14.12 -11.40
C PHE A 87 -6.57 15.33 -11.26
N ALA A 88 -5.53 15.23 -10.44
CA ALA A 88 -4.57 16.31 -10.23
C ALA A 88 -3.80 16.67 -11.50
N VAL A 89 -3.41 15.68 -12.31
CA VAL A 89 -2.76 15.91 -13.60
C VAL A 89 -3.72 16.60 -14.58
N GLN A 90 -4.98 16.17 -14.65
CA GLN A 90 -5.98 16.79 -15.54
C GLN A 90 -6.29 18.25 -15.18
N ASN A 91 -6.12 18.63 -13.91
CA ASN A 91 -6.34 19.99 -13.42
C ASN A 91 -5.05 20.82 -13.37
N GLY A 92 -3.93 20.34 -13.93
CA GLY A 92 -2.68 21.09 -13.99
C GLY A 92 -1.94 21.25 -12.66
N VAL A 93 -2.29 20.47 -11.64
CA VAL A 93 -1.65 20.49 -10.31
C VAL A 93 -0.80 19.24 -10.05
N GLY A 94 -0.26 18.63 -11.11
CA GLY A 94 0.55 17.40 -11.05
C GLY A 94 1.81 17.52 -10.19
N ASP A 95 2.39 18.72 -10.08
CA ASP A 95 3.64 18.98 -9.36
C ASP A 95 3.56 18.63 -7.86
N ILE A 96 2.37 18.81 -7.24
CA ILE A 96 2.17 18.50 -5.82
C ILE A 96 2.15 16.99 -5.55
N LEU A 97 1.90 16.17 -6.57
CA LEU A 97 1.80 14.71 -6.43
C LEU A 97 3.11 14.07 -6.00
N VAL A 98 4.26 14.66 -6.34
CA VAL A 98 5.55 14.15 -5.86
C VAL A 98 5.60 14.17 -4.33
N ILE A 99 5.13 15.25 -3.71
CA ILE A 99 5.12 15.39 -2.25
C ILE A 99 4.06 14.45 -1.66
N VAL A 100 2.82 14.53 -2.16
CA VAL A 100 1.69 13.76 -1.64
C VAL A 100 1.92 12.25 -1.75
N ASN A 101 2.36 11.77 -2.92
CA ASN A 101 2.55 10.33 -3.17
C ASN A 101 3.76 9.75 -2.42
N ASN A 102 4.64 10.58 -1.85
CA ASN A 102 5.69 10.13 -0.93
C ASN A 102 5.25 10.19 0.54
N LEU A 103 4.50 11.21 0.95
CA LEU A 103 4.03 11.35 2.33
C LEU A 103 2.97 10.31 2.69
N VAL A 104 2.07 9.99 1.77
CA VAL A 104 0.96 9.05 2.00
C VAL A 104 1.47 7.64 2.35
N PRO A 105 2.41 7.03 1.60
CA PRO A 105 3.02 5.75 2.01
C PRO A 105 3.79 5.81 3.33
N ILE A 106 4.43 6.94 3.66
CA ILE A 106 5.10 7.12 4.95
C ILE A 106 4.08 7.06 6.09
N GLY A 107 2.97 7.80 5.97
CA GLY A 107 1.87 7.76 6.92
C GLY A 107 1.28 6.36 7.07
N MET A 108 1.09 5.65 5.95
CA MET A 108 0.61 4.27 5.94
C MET A 108 1.61 3.30 6.60
N GLY A 109 2.92 3.54 6.45
CA GLY A 109 3.96 2.81 7.16
C GLY A 109 3.90 3.00 8.67
N LEU A 110 3.71 4.24 9.14
CA LEU A 110 3.54 4.55 10.57
C LEU A 110 2.26 3.90 11.12
N PHE A 111 1.16 3.99 10.39
CA PHE A 111 -0.09 3.30 10.72
C PHE A 111 0.13 1.79 10.83
N THR A 112 0.83 1.18 9.87
CA THR A 112 1.16 -0.25 9.88
C THR A 112 1.95 -0.62 11.13
N ALA A 113 2.97 0.17 11.48
CA ALA A 113 3.84 -0.07 12.63
C ALA A 113 3.08 -0.04 13.96
N TRP A 114 2.10 0.86 14.09
CA TRP A 114 1.23 0.95 15.25
C TRP A 114 0.16 -0.17 15.26
N PHE A 115 -0.55 -0.36 14.13
CA PHE A 115 -1.69 -1.26 14.03
C PHE A 115 -1.30 -2.71 14.25
N GLN A 116 -0.15 -3.15 13.73
CA GLN A 116 0.34 -4.51 13.93
C GLN A 116 0.61 -4.87 15.39
N LYS A 117 0.82 -3.87 16.26
CA LYS A 117 0.99 -4.08 17.72
C LYS A 117 -0.33 -3.92 18.45
N TRP A 118 -1.09 -2.88 18.12
CA TRP A 118 -2.32 -2.53 18.80
C TRP A 118 -3.45 -3.53 18.54
N TYR A 119 -3.66 -3.96 17.28
CA TYR A 119 -4.81 -4.80 16.93
C TYR A 119 -4.73 -6.20 17.56
N PRO A 120 -3.59 -6.94 17.50
CA PRO A 120 -3.47 -8.20 18.22
C PRO A 120 -3.62 -8.03 19.74
N ALA A 121 -3.04 -6.98 20.32
CA ALA A 121 -3.14 -6.70 21.76
C ALA A 121 -4.59 -6.42 22.19
N LYS A 122 -5.33 -5.64 21.40
CA LYS A 122 -6.74 -5.36 21.66
C LYS A 122 -7.59 -6.64 21.57
N MET A 123 -7.42 -7.42 20.51
CA MET A 123 -8.17 -8.66 20.33
C MET A 123 -7.82 -9.72 21.39
N ALA A 124 -6.58 -9.77 21.86
CA ALA A 124 -6.17 -10.63 22.97
C ALA A 124 -6.69 -10.15 24.34
N SER A 125 -6.98 -8.85 24.50
CA SER A 125 -7.52 -8.28 25.74
C SER A 125 -9.01 -8.57 25.98
N GLY A 126 -9.71 -9.15 25.00
CA GLY A 126 -11.09 -9.62 25.14
C GLY A 126 -12.14 -8.51 25.38
N LYS A 127 -11.77 -7.24 25.19
CA LYS A 127 -12.65 -6.06 25.34
C LYS A 127 -13.07 -5.48 24.00
#